data_AF-A0A351SUG8-F1
#
_entry.id   AF-A0A351SUG8-F1
#
_cell.length_a   1.000
_cell.length_b   1.000
_cell.length_c   1.000
_cell.angle_alpha   90.00
_cell.angle_beta   90.00
_cell.angle_gamma   90.00
#
_symmetry.space_group_name_H-M   'P 1'
#
loop_
_entity.id
_entity.type
_entity.pdbx_description
1 polymer ?
#
loop_
_entity_poly.entity_id
_entity_poly.type
_entity_poly.pdbx_seq_one_letter_code
_entity_poly.pdbx_strand_id
1 'polypeptide(L)'
;PSPSLYQSYDPGTGKVLEGIYLAGWSRNASVGLVGIAKKDAETGMKVVNGYLASKEGFASAVIDQKIATLVNQLEENKASFVTRQDIELLEAVEKEEAKKRNTWEYKFSSDEEMLKVISAQKSAKKEKPLQAAVANSPVGKS
;
A
#
# COMPACT_ATOMS: atom_id res chain seq x y z
N PRO A 1 15.60 -15.07 -17.27
CA PRO A 1 14.88 -14.34 -18.36
C PRO A 1 15.71 -13.15 -18.82
N SER A 2 15.63 -12.75 -20.09
CA SER A 2 16.28 -11.52 -20.56
C SER A 2 15.65 -10.31 -19.86
N PRO A 3 16.45 -9.38 -19.28
CA PRO A 3 15.91 -8.20 -18.61
C PRO A 3 15.04 -7.32 -19.51
N SER A 4 15.40 -7.23 -20.80
CA SER A 4 14.71 -6.40 -21.79
C SER A 4 13.24 -6.78 -22.02
N LEU A 5 12.83 -8.02 -21.71
CA LEU A 5 11.43 -8.47 -21.85
C LEU A 5 10.48 -7.92 -20.78
N TYR A 6 11.05 -7.35 -19.72
CA TYR A 6 10.33 -6.82 -18.57
C TYR A 6 10.60 -5.32 -18.35
N GLN A 7 11.37 -4.68 -19.22
CA GLN A 7 11.68 -3.25 -19.13
C GLN A 7 10.80 -2.43 -20.06
N SER A 8 10.41 -1.25 -19.61
CA SER A 8 9.72 -0.29 -20.46
C SER A 8 10.67 0.27 -21.52
N TYR A 9 10.16 0.51 -22.73
CA TYR A 9 10.91 1.08 -23.84
C TYR A 9 10.41 2.49 -24.14
N ASP A 10 11.33 3.44 -24.30
CA ASP A 10 11.04 4.78 -24.77
C ASP A 10 11.26 4.88 -26.29
N PRO A 11 10.20 5.05 -27.09
CA PRO A 11 10.32 5.14 -28.54
C PRO A 11 11.01 6.42 -29.01
N GLY A 12 11.06 7.48 -28.20
CA GLY A 12 11.73 8.73 -28.56
C GLY A 12 13.25 8.62 -28.49
N THR A 13 13.78 7.92 -27.49
CA THR A 13 15.23 7.74 -27.30
C THR A 13 15.77 6.43 -27.86
N GLY A 14 14.89 5.49 -28.22
CA GLY A 14 15.27 4.19 -28.75
C GLY A 14 15.88 3.26 -27.70
N LYS A 15 15.63 3.53 -26.41
CA LYS A 15 16.29 2.86 -25.29
C LYS A 15 15.27 2.33 -24.29
N VAL A 16 15.69 1.32 -23.53
CA VAL A 16 14.95 0.89 -22.35
C VAL A 16 15.08 1.92 -21.23
N LEU A 17 14.01 2.10 -20.46
CA LEU A 17 13.97 2.95 -19.29
C LEU A 17 14.55 2.18 -18.09
N GLU A 18 15.76 2.55 -17.67
CA GLU A 18 16.43 1.90 -16.54
C GLU A 18 15.63 2.09 -15.25
N GLY A 19 15.53 1.03 -14.44
CA GLY A 19 14.80 1.06 -13.17
C GLY A 19 13.27 0.95 -13.30
N ILE A 20 12.72 0.92 -14.52
CA ILE A 20 11.27 0.80 -14.76
C ILE A 20 10.96 -0.57 -15.38
N TYR A 21 10.10 -1.33 -14.70
CA TYR A 21 9.76 -2.70 -15.07
C TYR A 21 8.24 -2.92 -15.10
N LEU A 22 7.78 -3.82 -15.97
CA LEU A 22 6.39 -4.23 -16.14
C LEU A 22 6.27 -5.74 -15.91
N ALA A 23 5.28 -6.18 -15.13
CA ALA A 23 5.06 -7.60 -14.86
C ALA A 23 3.57 -7.90 -14.55
N GLY A 24 3.16 -9.16 -14.76
CA GLY A 24 1.76 -9.55 -14.62
C GLY A 24 0.92 -9.02 -15.78
N TRP A 25 -0.35 -8.69 -15.53
CA TRP A 25 -1.24 -8.23 -16.60
C TRP A 25 -0.85 -6.89 -17.23
N SER A 26 -0.11 -6.02 -16.53
CA SER A 26 0.40 -4.79 -17.15
C SER A 26 1.41 -5.08 -18.27
N ARG A 27 2.07 -6.24 -18.24
CA ARG A 27 2.98 -6.71 -19.28
C ARG A 27 2.28 -7.59 -20.32
N ASN A 28 1.36 -8.46 -19.87
CA ASN A 28 0.66 -9.41 -20.73
C ASN A 28 -0.81 -9.57 -20.31
N ALA A 29 -1.66 -8.63 -20.72
CA ALA A 29 -3.07 -8.55 -20.32
C ALA A 29 -3.98 -9.61 -20.99
N SER A 30 -3.57 -10.16 -22.14
CA SER A 30 -4.46 -10.91 -23.04
C SER A 30 -4.74 -12.36 -22.65
N VAL A 31 -4.14 -12.86 -21.55
CA VAL A 31 -4.27 -14.28 -21.18
C VAL A 31 -5.29 -14.54 -20.05
N GLY A 32 -5.77 -13.49 -19.37
CA GLY A 32 -6.96 -13.50 -18.48
C GLY A 32 -6.94 -14.42 -17.25
N LEU A 33 -5.99 -15.35 -17.12
CA LEU A 33 -5.93 -16.32 -16.02
C LEU A 33 -4.97 -15.84 -14.92
N VAL A 34 -5.47 -15.79 -13.68
CA VAL A 34 -4.70 -15.38 -12.49
C VAL A 34 -3.39 -16.17 -12.35
N GLY A 35 -3.42 -17.48 -12.62
CA GLY A 35 -2.22 -18.33 -12.53
C GLY A 35 -1.12 -17.94 -13.52
N ILE A 36 -1.48 -17.48 -14.71
CA ILE A 36 -0.53 -17.04 -15.74
C ILE A 36 0.03 -15.68 -15.38
N ALA A 37 -0.81 -14.76 -14.90
CA ALA A 37 -0.37 -13.45 -14.39
C ALA A 37 0.61 -13.60 -13.23
N LYS A 38 0.31 -14.51 -12.28
CA LYS A 38 1.18 -14.82 -11.16
C LYS A 38 2.54 -15.35 -11.63
N LYS A 39 2.55 -16.35 -12.51
CA LYS A 39 3.79 -16.91 -13.08
C LYS A 39 4.61 -15.83 -13.79
N ASP A 40 3.94 -14.93 -14.51
CA ASP A 40 4.61 -13.80 -15.17
C ASP A 40 5.22 -12.83 -14.15
N ALA A 41 4.47 -12.44 -13.12
CA ALA A 41 4.93 -11.58 -12.04
C ALA A 41 6.14 -12.18 -11.32
N GLU A 42 6.10 -13.46 -10.96
CA GLU A 42 7.23 -14.18 -10.34
C GLU A 42 8.47 -14.19 -11.24
N THR A 43 8.27 -14.32 -12.56
CA THR A 43 9.37 -14.31 -13.53
C THR A 43 9.96 -12.91 -13.68
N GLY A 44 9.12 -11.87 -13.76
CA GLY A 44 9.55 -10.48 -13.80
C GLY A 44 10.27 -10.05 -12.52
N MET A 45 9.84 -10.54 -11.36
CA MET A 45 10.49 -10.19 -10.09
C MET A 45 11.90 -10.75 -9.98
N LYS A 46 12.22 -11.86 -10.64
CA LYS A 46 13.62 -12.34 -10.75
C LYS A 46 14.50 -11.34 -11.51
N VAL A 47 13.97 -10.67 -12.52
CA VAL A 47 14.70 -9.64 -13.27
C VAL A 47 14.93 -8.41 -12.40
N VAL A 48 13.88 -7.92 -11.73
CA VAL A 48 13.98 -6.76 -10.83
C VAL A 48 14.96 -7.04 -9.69
N ASN A 49 14.91 -8.23 -9.08
CA ASN A 49 15.85 -8.60 -8.03
C ASN A 49 17.30 -8.62 -8.53
N GLY A 50 17.53 -9.12 -9.75
CA GLY A 50 18.85 -9.05 -10.38
C GLY A 50 19.34 -7.61 -10.57
N TYR A 51 18.45 -6.71 -11.00
CA TYR A 51 18.76 -5.28 -11.10
C TYR A 51 19.07 -4.67 -9.73
N LEU A 52 18.23 -4.88 -8.73
CA LEU A 52 18.44 -4.34 -7.38
C LEU A 52 19.72 -4.87 -6.74
N ALA A 53 20.04 -6.15 -6.93
CA ALA A 53 21.29 -6.75 -6.44
C ALA A 53 22.55 -6.17 -7.11
N SER A 54 22.42 -5.59 -8.30
CA SER A 54 23.52 -4.88 -8.99
C SER A 54 23.72 -3.44 -8.52
N LYS A 55 22.83 -2.91 -7.68
CA LYS A 55 22.89 -1.53 -7.16
C LYS A 55 23.38 -1.53 -5.71
N GLU A 56 24.02 -0.44 -5.32
CA GLU A 56 24.30 -0.19 -3.91
C GLU A 56 22.98 0.07 -3.18
N GLY A 57 22.75 -0.68 -2.09
CA GLY A 57 21.60 -0.48 -1.23
C GLY A 57 21.69 0.81 -0.43
N PHE A 58 20.55 1.26 0.11
CA PHE A 58 20.52 2.40 1.02
C PHE A 58 20.70 1.94 2.47
N ALA A 59 21.33 2.79 3.30
CA ALA A 59 21.29 2.63 4.75
C ALA A 59 19.85 2.81 5.27
N SER A 60 19.50 2.13 6.36
CA SER A 60 18.13 2.15 6.92
C SER A 60 17.60 3.56 7.15
N ALA A 61 18.40 4.45 7.74
CA ALA A 61 18.00 5.84 7.99
C ALA A 61 17.66 6.61 6.70
N VAL A 62 18.35 6.31 5.60
CA VAL A 62 18.08 6.92 4.28
C VAL A 62 16.77 6.38 3.70
N ILE A 63 16.46 5.10 3.92
CA ILE A 63 15.18 4.50 3.52
C ILE A 63 14.03 5.20 4.25
N ASP A 64 14.13 5.32 5.58
CA ASP A 64 13.10 5.97 6.40
C ASP A 64 12.87 7.42 5.98
N GLN A 65 13.95 8.17 5.73
CA GLN A 65 13.85 9.55 5.24
C GLN A 65 13.18 9.62 3.86
N LYS A 66 13.51 8.71 2.94
CA LYS A 66 12.88 8.66 1.60
C LYS A 66 11.40 8.33 1.67
N ILE A 67 11.01 7.39 2.53
CA ILE A 67 9.60 7.04 2.77
C ILE A 67 8.86 8.24 3.34
N ALA A 68 9.41 8.89 4.38
CA ALA A 68 8.81 10.09 4.96
C ALA A 68 8.64 11.22 3.94
N THR A 69 9.65 11.44 3.10
CA THR A 69 9.59 12.44 2.01
C THR A 69 8.48 12.13 1.03
N LEU A 70 8.32 10.86 0.61
CA LEU A 70 7.26 10.45 -0.31
C LEU A 70 5.87 10.65 0.32
N VAL A 71 5.71 10.26 1.59
CA VAL A 71 4.42 10.44 2.30
C VAL A 71 4.08 11.93 2.40
N ASN A 72 5.03 12.78 2.79
CA ASN A 72 4.81 14.23 2.85
C ASN A 72 4.40 14.80 1.48
N GLN A 73 5.04 14.36 0.39
CA GLN A 73 4.67 14.78 -0.96
C GLN A 73 3.25 14.36 -1.33
N LEU A 74 2.80 13.16 -0.93
CA LEU A 74 1.42 12.73 -1.15
C LEU A 74 0.43 13.61 -0.36
N GLU A 75 0.77 13.96 0.88
CA GLU A 75 -0.04 14.85 1.74
C GLU A 75 -0.11 16.28 1.18
N GLU A 76 1.01 16.86 0.77
CA GLU A 76 1.09 18.19 0.15
C GLU A 76 0.25 18.26 -1.13
N ASN A 77 0.29 17.19 -1.93
CA ASN A 77 -0.53 17.05 -3.14
C ASN A 77 -2.02 16.75 -2.84
N LYS A 78 -2.41 16.66 -1.57
CA LYS A 78 -3.76 16.30 -1.12
C LYS A 78 -4.24 14.97 -1.74
N ALA A 79 -3.31 14.06 -2.00
CA ALA A 79 -3.62 12.74 -2.54
C ALA A 79 -4.33 11.92 -1.46
N SER A 80 -5.41 11.24 -1.85
CA SER A 80 -6.05 10.25 -0.98
C SER A 80 -5.27 8.94 -1.09
N PHE A 81 -4.56 8.56 -0.03
CA PHE A 81 -3.84 7.29 0.06
C PHE A 81 -4.31 6.49 1.26
N VAL A 82 -4.23 5.16 1.14
CA VAL A 82 -4.59 4.22 2.21
C VAL A 82 -3.36 3.40 2.58
N THR A 83 -3.08 3.33 3.88
CA THR A 83 -2.01 2.48 4.42
C THR A 83 -2.52 1.07 4.67
N ARG A 84 -1.61 0.12 4.92
CA ARG A 84 -2.00 -1.24 5.31
C ARG A 84 -2.86 -1.24 6.59
N GLN A 85 -2.49 -0.40 7.56
CA GLN A 85 -3.24 -0.23 8.80
C GLN A 85 -4.65 0.30 8.56
N ASP A 86 -4.84 1.14 7.53
CA ASP A 86 -6.16 1.63 7.14
C ASP A 86 -7.03 0.51 6.57
N ILE A 87 -6.45 -0.39 5.77
CA ILE A 87 -7.15 -1.59 5.28
C ILE A 87 -7.56 -2.50 6.44
N GLU A 88 -6.69 -2.72 7.41
CA GLU A 88 -7.03 -3.53 8.60
C GLU A 88 -8.20 -2.93 9.41
N LEU A 89 -8.28 -1.59 9.49
CA LEU A 89 -9.42 -0.91 10.12
C LEU A 89 -10.71 -1.11 9.32
N LEU A 90 -10.63 -1.00 7.99
CA LEU A 90 -11.78 -1.20 7.11
C LEU A 90 -12.30 -2.64 7.20
N GLU A 91 -11.41 -3.63 7.10
CA GLU A 91 -11.75 -5.06 7.18
C GLU A 91 -12.40 -5.42 8.52
N ALA A 92 -11.95 -4.80 9.62
CA ALA A 92 -12.58 -4.99 10.93
C ALA A 92 -14.04 -4.51 10.94
N VAL A 93 -14.32 -3.33 10.36
CA VAL A 93 -15.69 -2.79 10.26
C VAL A 93 -16.54 -3.64 9.33
N GLU A 94 -16.03 -4.03 8.18
CA GLU A 94 -16.70 -4.92 7.22
C GLU A 94 -17.11 -6.25 7.87
N LYS A 95 -16.22 -6.83 8.68
CA LYS A 95 -16.51 -8.06 9.43
C LYS A 95 -17.63 -7.88 10.44
N GLU A 96 -17.68 -6.74 11.15
CA GLU A 96 -18.78 -6.45 12.06
C GLU A 96 -20.10 -6.20 11.33
N GLU A 97 -20.08 -5.55 10.16
CA GLU A 97 -21.27 -5.38 9.32
C GLU A 97 -21.81 -6.71 8.78
N ALA A 98 -20.93 -7.61 8.33
CA ALA A 98 -21.30 -8.95 7.90
C ALA A 98 -22.02 -9.73 9.01
N LYS A 99 -21.49 -9.67 10.24
CA LYS A 99 -22.13 -10.29 11.43
C LYS A 99 -23.51 -9.70 11.69
N LYS A 100 -23.66 -8.37 11.71
CA LYS A 100 -24.96 -7.69 11.95
C LYS A 100 -26.01 -8.08 10.91
N ARG A 101 -25.58 -8.27 9.67
CA ARG A 101 -26.44 -8.60 8.53
C ARG A 101 -26.67 -10.10 8.37
N ASN A 102 -26.01 -10.92 9.20
CA ASN A 102 -26.01 -12.38 9.08
C ASN A 102 -25.58 -12.85 7.67
N THR A 103 -24.55 -12.20 7.11
CA THR A 103 -23.95 -12.53 5.80
C THR A 103 -22.54 -13.07 5.97
N TRP A 104 -22.05 -13.78 4.96
CA TRP A 104 -20.68 -14.30 4.93
C TRP A 104 -19.64 -13.18 4.86
N GLU A 105 -19.92 -12.16 4.05
CA GLU A 105 -19.07 -11.00 3.87
C GLU A 105 -19.92 -9.74 3.69
N TYR A 106 -19.26 -8.60 3.86
CA TYR A 106 -19.79 -7.28 3.54
C TYR A 106 -18.62 -6.47 2.97
N LYS A 107 -18.87 -5.76 1.86
CA LYS A 107 -17.92 -4.84 1.25
C LYS A 107 -18.63 -3.52 1.01
N PHE A 108 -17.95 -2.42 1.30
CA PHE A 108 -18.43 -1.11 0.92
C PHE A 108 -18.41 -0.97 -0.60
N SER A 109 -19.38 -0.25 -1.14
CA SER A 109 -19.64 -0.22 -2.58
C SER A 109 -18.93 0.94 -3.30
N SER A 110 -18.41 1.89 -2.53
CA SER A 110 -17.73 3.07 -3.06
C SER A 110 -16.47 3.41 -2.27
N ASP A 111 -15.53 4.05 -2.95
CA ASP A 111 -14.29 4.54 -2.35
C ASP A 111 -14.56 5.58 -1.26
N GLU A 112 -15.56 6.45 -1.46
CA GLU A 112 -15.94 7.47 -0.48
C GLU A 112 -16.44 6.84 0.83
N GLU A 113 -17.20 5.75 0.75
CA GLU A 113 -17.66 5.01 1.93
C GLU A 113 -16.47 4.39 2.68
N MET A 114 -15.56 3.72 1.96
CA MET A 114 -14.36 3.12 2.54
C MET A 114 -13.50 4.18 3.24
N LEU A 115 -13.25 5.32 2.60
CA LEU A 115 -12.45 6.41 3.16
C LEU A 115 -13.11 7.07 4.39
N LYS A 116 -14.44 7.23 4.39
CA LYS A 116 -15.19 7.71 5.56
C LYS A 116 -15.07 6.76 6.75
N VAL A 117 -15.16 5.45 6.52
CA VAL A 117 -15.02 4.44 7.57
C VAL A 117 -13.61 4.46 8.14
N ILE A 118 -12.60 4.48 7.28
CA ILE A 118 -11.18 4.54 7.68
C ILE A 118 -10.92 5.79 8.53
N SER A 119 -11.35 6.97 8.06
CA SER A 119 -11.14 8.24 8.79
C SER A 119 -11.83 8.25 10.16
N ALA A 120 -13.07 7.76 10.25
CA ALA A 120 -13.78 7.64 11.53
C ALA A 120 -13.06 6.71 12.52
N GLN A 121 -12.55 5.57 12.06
CA GLN A 121 -11.78 4.64 12.91
C GLN A 121 -10.45 5.23 13.37
N LYS A 122 -9.76 5.98 12.50
CA LYS A 122 -8.52 6.69 12.86
C LYS A 122 -8.77 7.74 13.95
N SER A 123 -9.83 8.53 13.85
CA SER A 123 -10.19 9.52 14.87
C SER A 123 -10.51 8.86 16.21
N ALA A 124 -11.34 7.81 16.21
CA ALA A 124 -11.68 7.06 17.42
C ALA A 124 -10.45 6.43 18.11
N LYS A 125 -9.49 5.92 17.33
CA LYS A 125 -8.22 5.39 17.86
C LYS A 125 -7.26 6.47 18.37
N LYS A 126 -7.36 7.73 17.92
CA LYS A 126 -6.56 8.85 18.47
C LYS A 126 -7.13 9.37 19.78
N GLU A 127 -8.45 9.32 19.96
CA GLU A 127 -9.12 9.79 21.18
C GLU A 127 -9.01 8.80 22.36
N LYS A 128 -9.02 7.49 22.08
CA LYS A 128 -8.89 6.43 23.09
C LYS A 128 -7.58 6.46 23.92
N PRO A 129 -6.39 6.71 23.36
CA PRO A 129 -5.16 6.87 24.14
C PRO A 129 -5.11 8.18 24.94
N LEU A 130 -5.79 9.25 24.49
CA LEU A 130 -5.85 10.51 25.25
C LEU A 130 -6.70 10.38 26.52
N GLN A 131 -7.81 9.63 26.47
CA GLN A 131 -8.65 9.34 27.63
C GLN A 131 -7.97 8.38 28.64
N ALA A 132 -7.17 7.44 28.16
CA ALA A 132 -6.38 6.56 29.04
C ALA A 132 -5.24 7.30 29.76
N ALA A 133 -4.67 8.34 29.14
CA ALA A 133 -3.63 9.17 29.76
C ALA A 133 -4.17 10.10 30.86
N VAL A 134 -5.37 10.68 30.70
CA VAL A 134 -6.01 11.51 31.74
C VAL A 134 -6.55 10.70 32.91
N ALA A 135 -6.87 9.41 32.73
CA ALA A 135 -7.34 8.54 33.81
C ALA A 135 -6.22 8.07 34.77
N ASN A 136 -4.94 8.27 34.42
CA ASN A 136 -3.78 7.82 35.21
C ASN A 136 -2.95 8.96 35.82
N SER A 137 -3.45 10.20 35.84
CA SER A 137 -2.82 11.27 36.63
C SER A 137 -3.18 11.11 38.12
N PRO A 138 -2.20 10.93 39.03
CA PRO A 138 -2.49 10.96 40.45
C PRO A 138 -2.88 12.38 40.83
N VAL A 139 -4.18 12.61 41.03
CA VAL A 139 -4.68 13.81 41.70
C VAL A 139 -4.02 13.86 43.07
N GLY A 140 -3.42 15.01 43.37
CA GLY A 140 -2.59 15.26 44.53
C GLY A 140 -3.24 14.80 45.85
N LYS A 141 -2.39 14.22 46.70
CA LYS A 141 -2.57 14.32 48.14
C LYS A 141 -1.59 15.36 48.64
N SER A 142 -2.13 16.53 48.93
CA SER A 142 -1.56 17.53 49.82
C SER A 142 -1.33 16.95 51.21
#